data_AF-A0A7S0P0G9-F1
#
_entry.id   AF-A0A7S0P0G9-F1
#
_cell.length_a   1.000
_cell.length_b   1.000
_cell.length_c   1.000
_cell.angle_alpha   90.00
_cell.angle_beta   90.00
_cell.angle_gamma   90.00
#
_symmetry.space_group_name_H-M   'P 1'
#
loop_
_entity.id
_entity.type
_entity.pdbx_description
1 polymer ?
#
loop_
_entity_poly.entity_id
_entity_poly.type
_entity_poly.pdbx_seq_one_letter_code
_entity_poly.pdbx_strand_id
1 'polypeptide(L)'
;QDSTTLLYLQDDAGDENFHLFAIDALTPGATARDLTPFAGAKAQNVITNKRFPDTLLVGINRRDRTKFDMYRCHVPTGELTLDTENPGDVVGWGTEDESFEVREALVISQADSSRTVRVRDSAQSAWRELITFAYGEEGSLVDFSKDGKSALALSSLGRQTTALVRLDLASGEVLEEIASSERCNVGGIQIDEDSKEVQAVSFNYARLERRFFDGALAADFAKLEAAGPDGAEVSLVSRTRDKQTWVVSYRRDDGPTEYATYSRATGGIAPLFVSAPALLAYRLAHMEPVTVRARDGLELVGYLTRAQTAAATPLVLLVHGGPWARDFWGFNAAAQWLANRGYAVLQMNYRGSSGYSKSFLHKGDGQWGVGDMQHDLTDAVRWAVREGIALEDKVCIYGGSYGGGGCLAVS
;
A
#
# COMPACT_ATOMS: atom_id res chain seq x y z
N GLN A 1 0.99 21.81 -7.34
CA GLN A 1 0.89 22.07 -5.89
C GLN A 1 1.47 23.43 -5.57
N ASP A 2 0.63 24.32 -5.06
CA ASP A 2 0.93 25.72 -4.71
C ASP A 2 1.71 25.86 -3.38
N SER A 3 1.81 24.78 -2.59
CA SER A 3 2.37 24.77 -1.22
C SER A 3 1.60 25.66 -0.23
N THR A 4 0.39 26.07 -0.58
CA THR A 4 -0.46 26.94 0.25
C THR A 4 -1.80 26.28 0.59
N THR A 5 -2.29 25.36 -0.25
CA THR A 5 -3.58 24.71 -0.06
C THR A 5 -3.40 23.29 0.46
N LEU A 6 -4.03 22.97 1.60
CA LEU A 6 -4.16 21.61 2.08
C LEU A 6 -5.51 21.04 1.61
N LEU A 7 -5.45 19.88 0.96
CA LEU A 7 -6.62 19.12 0.54
C LEU A 7 -6.82 17.91 1.45
N TYR A 8 -8.05 17.65 1.88
CA TYR A 8 -8.35 16.47 2.70
C TYR A 8 -9.77 15.97 2.46
N LEU A 9 -9.98 14.67 2.65
CA LEU A 9 -11.30 14.05 2.65
C LEU A 9 -11.82 13.95 4.08
N GLN A 10 -13.07 14.31 4.29
CA GLN A 10 -13.73 14.20 5.59
C GLN A 10 -15.19 13.79 5.39
N ASP A 11 -15.65 12.81 6.18
CA ASP A 11 -17.05 12.43 6.29
C ASP A 11 -17.72 13.15 7.49
N ASP A 12 -19.05 13.06 7.59
CA ASP A 12 -19.79 13.61 8.73
C ASP A 12 -20.26 12.48 9.64
N ALA A 13 -19.82 12.51 10.90
CA ALA A 13 -20.19 11.56 11.95
C ALA A 13 -20.03 10.06 11.59
N GLY A 14 -19.09 9.71 10.70
CA GLY A 14 -18.81 8.33 10.32
C GLY A 14 -19.81 7.74 9.31
N ASP A 15 -20.51 8.57 8.57
CA ASP A 15 -21.45 8.13 7.52
C ASP A 15 -20.76 7.62 6.24
N GLU A 16 -19.43 7.68 6.19
CA GLU A 16 -18.56 7.31 5.06
C GLU A 16 -18.82 8.08 3.75
N ASN A 17 -19.64 9.14 3.78
CA ASN A 17 -19.87 10.06 2.67
C ASN A 17 -18.82 11.16 2.69
N PHE A 18 -17.59 10.78 2.34
CA PHE A 18 -16.47 11.71 2.30
C PHE A 18 -16.73 12.87 1.34
N HIS A 19 -16.49 14.09 1.78
CA HIS A 19 -16.40 15.29 0.96
C HIS A 19 -14.94 15.74 0.85
N LEU A 20 -14.59 16.40 -0.26
CA LEU A 20 -13.27 16.99 -0.47
C LEU A 20 -13.26 18.43 0.02
N PHE A 21 -12.37 18.73 0.96
CA PHE A 21 -12.17 20.07 1.51
C PHE A 21 -10.84 20.66 1.07
N ALA A 22 -10.80 21.99 0.97
CA ALA A 22 -9.59 22.79 0.80
C ALA A 22 -9.48 23.83 1.91
N ILE A 23 -8.28 23.97 2.47
CA ILE A 23 -7.98 24.99 3.49
C ILE A 23 -6.64 25.66 3.18
N ASP A 24 -6.57 26.98 3.41
CA ASP A 24 -5.31 27.72 3.37
C ASP A 24 -4.45 27.30 4.57
N ALA A 25 -3.34 26.60 4.28
CA ALA A 25 -2.42 26.07 5.27
C ALA A 25 -1.53 27.14 5.92
N LEU A 26 -1.45 28.34 5.35
CA LEU A 26 -0.58 29.41 5.83
C LEU A 26 -1.29 30.43 6.72
N THR A 27 -2.62 30.50 6.67
CA THR A 27 -3.41 31.45 7.46
C THR A 27 -3.97 30.80 8.73
N PRO A 28 -3.50 31.17 9.94
CA PRO A 28 -4.05 30.66 11.18
C PRO A 28 -5.55 30.98 11.30
N GLY A 29 -6.36 29.97 11.62
CA GLY A 29 -7.81 30.11 11.73
C GLY A 29 -8.55 30.16 10.39
N ALA A 30 -7.89 29.82 9.28
CA ALA A 30 -8.57 29.61 8.00
C ALA A 30 -9.73 28.62 8.14
N THR A 31 -10.84 28.90 7.46
CA THR A 31 -11.99 28.00 7.39
C THR A 31 -11.84 27.11 6.18
N ALA A 32 -12.00 25.80 6.36
CA ALA A 32 -12.02 24.87 5.24
C ALA A 32 -13.25 25.11 4.37
N ARG A 33 -13.04 25.17 3.06
CA ARG A 33 -14.10 25.20 2.05
C ARG A 33 -14.37 23.79 1.57
N ASP A 34 -15.61 23.36 1.68
CA ASP A 34 -16.10 22.15 1.01
C ASP A 34 -16.11 22.38 -0.51
N LEU A 35 -15.28 21.62 -1.23
CA LEU A 35 -15.20 21.66 -2.69
C LEU A 35 -16.26 20.76 -3.34
N THR A 36 -16.91 19.88 -2.57
CA THR A 36 -17.95 18.96 -3.05
C THR A 36 -19.21 19.01 -2.18
N PRO A 37 -19.84 20.19 -1.97
CA PRO A 37 -20.92 20.39 -0.99
C PRO A 37 -22.27 19.86 -1.48
N PHE A 38 -22.33 18.61 -1.92
CA PHE A 38 -23.52 17.98 -2.48
C PHE A 38 -24.09 16.98 -1.48
N ALA A 39 -25.26 17.27 -0.93
CA ALA A 39 -25.89 16.45 0.10
C ALA A 39 -26.05 14.99 -0.34
N GLY A 40 -25.45 14.07 0.43
CA GLY A 40 -25.51 12.63 0.22
C GLY A 40 -24.74 12.14 -1.01
N ALA A 41 -23.90 12.98 -1.61
CA ALA A 41 -22.87 12.55 -2.53
C ALA A 41 -21.58 12.24 -1.77
N LYS A 42 -20.71 11.46 -2.40
CA LYS A 42 -19.40 11.06 -1.93
C LYS A 42 -18.36 11.48 -2.96
N ALA A 43 -17.24 11.99 -2.48
CA ALA A 43 -16.04 12.29 -3.22
C ALA A 43 -15.00 11.18 -3.01
N GLN A 44 -14.30 10.83 -4.09
CA GLN A 44 -13.17 9.89 -4.08
C GLN A 44 -12.26 10.15 -5.29
N ASN A 45 -11.23 9.31 -5.48
CA ASN A 45 -10.35 9.34 -6.67
C ASN A 45 -9.81 10.76 -6.95
N VAL A 46 -9.28 11.42 -5.92
CA VAL A 46 -8.71 12.78 -6.03
C VAL A 46 -7.36 12.68 -6.74
N ILE A 47 -7.24 13.30 -7.91
CA ILE A 47 -6.02 13.32 -8.71
C ILE A 47 -5.53 14.77 -8.80
N THR A 48 -4.25 14.97 -8.49
CA THR A 48 -3.58 16.27 -8.61
C THR A 48 -2.40 16.16 -9.57
N ASN A 49 -2.04 17.27 -10.20
CA ASN A 49 -0.89 17.32 -11.09
C ASN A 49 -0.10 18.61 -10.86
N LYS A 50 1.23 18.48 -10.74
CA LYS A 50 2.10 19.64 -10.45
C LYS A 50 2.15 20.68 -11.57
N ARG A 51 1.87 20.29 -12.81
CA ARG A 51 1.80 21.18 -14.00
C ARG A 51 0.51 22.01 -14.03
N PHE A 52 -0.52 21.57 -13.30
CA PHE A 52 -1.82 22.20 -13.21
C PHE A 52 -2.14 22.55 -11.74
N PRO A 53 -1.37 23.45 -11.10
CA PRO A 53 -1.41 23.65 -9.66
C PRO A 53 -2.77 24.14 -9.12
N ASP A 54 -3.56 24.83 -9.94
CA ASP A 54 -4.86 25.38 -9.56
C ASP A 54 -6.02 24.46 -9.92
N THR A 55 -5.74 23.28 -10.48
CA THR A 55 -6.77 22.33 -10.93
C THR A 55 -6.53 20.95 -10.33
N LEU A 56 -7.61 20.31 -9.90
CA LEU A 56 -7.61 18.88 -9.56
C LEU A 56 -8.78 18.18 -10.25
N LEU A 57 -8.72 16.85 -10.28
CA LEU A 57 -9.82 16.00 -10.67
C LEU A 57 -10.35 15.26 -9.44
N VAL A 58 -11.66 15.15 -9.31
CA VAL A 58 -12.32 14.44 -8.20
C VAL A 58 -13.51 13.65 -8.73
N GLY A 59 -13.60 12.38 -8.33
CA GLY A 59 -14.74 11.52 -8.61
C GLY A 59 -15.88 11.83 -7.66
N ILE A 60 -17.07 12.16 -8.17
CA ILE A 60 -18.25 12.50 -7.36
C ILE A 60 -19.46 11.72 -7.88
N ASN A 61 -20.18 11.03 -7.00
CA ASN A 61 -21.41 10.31 -7.34
C ASN A 61 -22.68 11.18 -7.25
N ARG A 62 -22.58 12.43 -7.71
CA ARG A 62 -23.64 13.45 -7.60
C ARG A 62 -24.83 13.15 -8.51
N ARG A 63 -24.56 12.73 -9.75
CA ARG A 63 -25.59 12.47 -10.77
C ARG A 63 -26.39 11.20 -10.47
N ASP A 64 -25.67 10.15 -10.06
CA ASP A 64 -26.19 8.84 -9.68
C ASP A 64 -25.30 8.30 -8.56
N ARG A 65 -25.89 7.92 -7.42
CA ARG A 65 -25.13 7.48 -6.23
C ARG A 65 -24.29 6.23 -6.46
N THR A 66 -24.56 5.48 -7.51
CA THR A 66 -23.80 4.29 -7.88
C THR A 66 -22.62 4.58 -8.82
N LYS A 67 -22.50 5.81 -9.34
CA LYS A 67 -21.56 6.16 -10.41
C LYS A 67 -20.71 7.35 -10.03
N PHE A 68 -19.40 7.17 -9.94
CA PHE A 68 -18.47 8.27 -9.69
C PHE A 68 -18.00 8.88 -11.02
N ASP A 69 -18.67 9.96 -11.43
CA ASP A 69 -18.25 10.79 -12.56
C ASP A 69 -17.04 11.63 -12.15
N MET A 70 -16.14 11.94 -13.10
CA MET A 70 -15.01 12.83 -12.83
C MET A 70 -15.39 14.28 -13.07
N TYR A 71 -15.04 15.14 -12.12
CA TYR A 71 -15.19 16.58 -12.20
C TYR A 71 -13.82 17.26 -12.10
N ARG A 72 -13.60 18.28 -12.94
CA ARG A 72 -12.48 19.22 -12.77
C ARG A 72 -12.87 20.28 -11.76
N CYS A 73 -12.06 20.44 -10.73
CA CYS A 73 -12.20 21.48 -9.73
C CYS A 73 -11.12 22.54 -9.92
N HIS A 74 -11.54 23.80 -10.09
CA HIS A 74 -10.63 24.94 -9.97
C HIS A 74 -10.45 25.25 -8.48
N VAL A 75 -9.32 24.82 -7.93
CA VAL A 75 -9.06 24.80 -6.48
C VAL A 75 -9.22 26.18 -5.82
N PRO A 76 -8.79 27.31 -6.40
CA PRO A 76 -8.96 28.62 -5.78
C PRO A 76 -10.42 29.06 -5.64
N THR A 77 -11.31 28.71 -6.58
CA THR A 77 -12.73 29.14 -6.54
C THR A 77 -13.67 28.06 -6.01
N GLY A 78 -13.28 26.79 -6.09
CA GLY A 78 -14.16 25.64 -5.85
C GLY A 78 -15.13 25.37 -7.00
N GLU A 79 -14.95 26.02 -8.16
CA GLU A 79 -15.79 25.77 -9.32
C GLU A 79 -15.57 24.34 -9.83
N LEU A 80 -16.67 23.61 -10.04
CA LEU A 80 -16.68 22.25 -10.55
C LEU A 80 -17.30 22.19 -11.94
N THR A 81 -16.58 21.58 -12.87
CA THR A 81 -17.07 21.26 -14.22
C THR A 81 -17.02 19.75 -14.44
N LEU A 82 -18.07 19.18 -15.03
CA LEU A 82 -18.09 17.76 -15.39
C LEU A 82 -17.02 17.51 -16.45
N ASP A 83 -16.15 16.54 -16.21
CA ASP A 83 -15.08 16.17 -17.13
C ASP A 83 -15.39 14.88 -17.90
N THR A 84 -15.59 13.80 -17.16
CA THR A 84 -15.77 12.46 -17.74
C THR A 84 -16.91 11.77 -17.02
N GLU A 85 -17.93 11.40 -17.80
CA GLU A 85 -19.08 10.68 -17.30
C GLU A 85 -18.78 9.19 -17.11
N ASN A 86 -19.19 8.63 -15.98
CA ASN A 86 -19.12 7.20 -15.71
C ASN A 86 -20.30 6.48 -16.37
N PRO A 87 -20.06 5.55 -17.30
CA PRO A 87 -21.15 4.80 -17.94
C PRO A 87 -21.87 3.87 -16.96
N GLY A 88 -21.20 3.44 -15.88
CA GLY A 88 -21.77 2.65 -14.79
C GLY A 88 -20.93 1.44 -14.35
N ASP A 89 -19.83 1.15 -15.04
CA ASP A 89 -18.94 0.00 -14.77
C ASP A 89 -17.53 0.41 -14.33
N VAL A 90 -17.23 1.71 -14.30
CA VAL A 90 -15.92 2.25 -13.93
C VAL A 90 -15.83 2.44 -12.42
N VAL A 91 -14.79 1.90 -11.81
CA VAL A 91 -14.52 1.98 -10.36
C VAL A 91 -13.29 2.82 -10.01
N GLY A 92 -12.49 3.19 -11.01
CA GLY A 92 -11.30 4.04 -10.83
C GLY A 92 -10.94 4.76 -12.11
N TRP A 93 -10.36 5.95 -11.97
CA TRP A 93 -9.95 6.80 -13.09
C TRP A 93 -8.49 7.20 -12.93
N GLY A 94 -7.78 7.29 -14.06
CA GLY A 94 -6.40 7.75 -14.12
C GLY A 94 -6.17 8.76 -15.24
N THR A 95 -5.10 9.54 -15.11
CA THR A 95 -4.76 10.62 -16.04
C THR A 95 -3.36 10.44 -16.59
N GLU A 96 -3.14 10.94 -17.80
CA GLU A 96 -1.79 11.19 -18.30
C GLU A 96 -1.32 12.57 -17.81
N ASP A 97 -0.04 12.68 -17.44
CA ASP A 97 0.45 13.82 -16.68
C ASP A 97 0.76 15.09 -17.50
N GLU A 98 1.16 14.98 -18.77
CA GLU A 98 1.50 16.16 -19.57
C GLU A 98 0.24 16.96 -19.96
N SER A 99 -0.86 16.29 -20.28
CA SER A 99 -2.14 16.92 -20.65
C SER A 99 -3.14 17.05 -19.49
N PHE A 100 -2.97 16.25 -18.43
CA PHE A 100 -3.93 16.11 -17.33
C PHE A 100 -5.35 15.74 -17.81
N GLU A 101 -5.41 14.95 -18.87
CA GLU A 101 -6.63 14.34 -19.37
C GLU A 101 -6.87 12.98 -18.72
N VAL A 102 -8.12 12.69 -18.36
CA VAL A 102 -8.53 11.35 -17.92
C VAL A 102 -8.37 10.40 -19.10
N ARG A 103 -7.42 9.46 -19.01
CA ARG A 103 -7.06 8.54 -20.10
C ARG A 103 -7.09 7.07 -19.67
N GLU A 104 -7.37 6.80 -18.41
CA GLU A 104 -7.54 5.47 -17.84
C GLU A 104 -8.89 5.34 -17.16
N ALA A 105 -9.54 4.20 -17.35
CA ALA A 105 -10.70 3.76 -16.60
C ALA A 105 -10.50 2.29 -16.17
N LEU A 106 -10.50 2.04 -14.86
CA LEU A 106 -10.54 0.68 -14.30
C LEU A 106 -11.99 0.23 -14.20
N VAL A 107 -12.30 -0.87 -14.86
CA VAL A 107 -13.66 -1.42 -15.00
C VAL A 107 -13.77 -2.76 -14.30
N ILE A 108 -14.90 -3.02 -13.66
CA ILE A 108 -15.24 -4.33 -13.09
C ILE A 108 -16.46 -4.89 -13.80
N SER A 109 -16.31 -6.09 -14.37
CA SER A 109 -17.42 -6.86 -14.94
C SER A 109 -18.28 -7.47 -13.83
N GLN A 110 -19.57 -7.15 -13.83
CA GLN A 110 -20.55 -7.75 -12.92
C GLN A 110 -20.83 -9.22 -13.24
N ALA A 111 -20.52 -9.69 -14.45
CA ALA A 111 -20.85 -11.05 -14.89
C ALA A 111 -19.85 -12.09 -14.36
N ASP A 112 -18.57 -11.74 -14.30
CA ASP A 112 -17.48 -12.68 -14.02
C ASP A 112 -16.40 -12.11 -13.07
N SER A 113 -16.61 -10.91 -12.52
CA SER A 113 -15.65 -10.21 -11.65
C SER A 113 -14.28 -9.95 -12.28
N SER A 114 -14.16 -10.03 -13.62
CA SER A 114 -12.96 -9.60 -14.31
C SER A 114 -12.76 -8.09 -14.18
N ARG A 115 -11.49 -7.69 -14.16
CA ARG A 115 -11.07 -6.29 -14.14
C ARG A 115 -10.43 -5.92 -15.46
N THR A 116 -10.88 -4.85 -16.08
CA THR A 116 -10.33 -4.38 -17.35
C THR A 116 -9.83 -2.96 -17.20
N VAL A 117 -8.60 -2.72 -17.63
CA VAL A 117 -8.10 -1.35 -17.80
C VAL A 117 -8.49 -0.92 -19.21
N ARG A 118 -9.32 0.12 -19.29
CA ARG A 118 -9.64 0.82 -20.54
C ARG A 118 -8.79 2.07 -20.66
N VAL A 119 -8.38 2.40 -21.88
CA VAL A 119 -7.64 3.63 -22.19
C VAL A 119 -8.24 4.37 -23.37
N ARG A 120 -7.89 5.65 -23.50
CA ARG A 120 -8.20 6.48 -24.68
C ARG A 120 -7.03 7.40 -25.00
N ASP A 121 -6.93 7.86 -26.25
CA ASP A 121 -5.80 8.68 -26.70
C ASP A 121 -5.95 10.16 -26.33
N SER A 122 -7.18 10.64 -26.21
CA SER A 122 -7.54 11.98 -25.73
C SER A 122 -8.92 11.98 -25.10
N ALA A 123 -9.30 13.08 -24.45
CA ALA A 123 -10.63 13.26 -23.87
C ALA A 123 -11.80 13.04 -24.84
N GLN A 124 -11.60 13.26 -26.15
CA GLN A 124 -12.61 13.07 -27.21
C GLN A 124 -12.52 11.71 -27.90
N SER A 125 -11.47 10.93 -27.63
CA SER A 125 -11.29 9.62 -28.23
C SER A 125 -12.18 8.58 -27.55
N ALA A 126 -12.62 7.58 -28.32
CA ALA A 126 -13.37 6.45 -27.77
C ALA A 126 -12.47 5.63 -26.82
N TRP A 127 -13.10 5.02 -25.81
CA TRP A 127 -12.44 4.05 -24.94
C TRP A 127 -12.16 2.75 -25.68
N ARG A 128 -11.00 2.16 -25.41
CA ARG A 128 -10.63 0.80 -25.81
C ARG A 128 -10.14 0.00 -24.62
N GLU A 129 -10.31 -1.30 -24.65
CA GLU A 129 -9.72 -2.20 -23.64
C GLU A 129 -8.22 -2.32 -23.92
N LEU A 130 -7.39 -2.13 -22.89
CA LEU A 130 -5.94 -2.30 -22.96
C LEU A 130 -5.54 -3.69 -22.50
N ILE A 131 -6.03 -4.07 -21.31
CA ILE A 131 -5.67 -5.33 -20.66
C ILE A 131 -6.80 -5.75 -19.72
N THR A 132 -7.09 -7.05 -19.72
CA THR A 132 -8.11 -7.68 -18.87
C THR A 132 -7.47 -8.71 -17.95
N PHE A 133 -7.81 -8.62 -16.67
CA PHE A 133 -7.45 -9.53 -15.61
C PHE A 133 -8.70 -10.33 -15.23
N ALA A 134 -8.72 -11.62 -15.59
CA ALA A 134 -9.80 -12.52 -15.17
C ALA A 134 -9.86 -12.62 -13.64
N TYR A 135 -10.95 -13.18 -13.11
CA TYR A 135 -11.03 -13.47 -11.68
C TYR A 135 -9.80 -14.27 -11.22
N GLY A 136 -9.17 -13.77 -10.16
CA GLY A 136 -7.94 -14.32 -9.58
C GLY A 136 -6.62 -13.89 -10.23
N GLU A 137 -6.68 -13.04 -11.26
CA GLU A 137 -5.51 -12.30 -11.74
C GLU A 137 -5.42 -10.93 -11.05
N GLU A 138 -4.20 -10.50 -10.77
CA GLU A 138 -3.84 -9.24 -10.15
C GLU A 138 -3.17 -8.30 -11.16
N GLY A 139 -3.63 -7.05 -11.20
CA GLY A 139 -2.99 -6.02 -11.98
C GLY A 139 -3.74 -4.69 -11.99
N SER A 140 -3.04 -3.69 -12.49
CA SER A 140 -3.50 -2.30 -12.64
C SER A 140 -2.56 -1.54 -13.56
N LEU A 141 -3.00 -0.41 -14.13
CA LEU A 141 -2.06 0.57 -14.65
C LEU A 141 -1.33 1.23 -13.47
N VAL A 142 -0.13 1.73 -13.72
CA VAL A 142 0.70 2.44 -12.74
C VAL A 142 0.90 3.89 -13.16
N ASP A 143 1.40 4.11 -14.37
CA ASP A 143 1.65 5.46 -14.89
C ASP A 143 1.79 5.41 -16.42
N PHE A 144 1.52 6.53 -17.09
CA PHE A 144 1.76 6.70 -18.51
C PHE A 144 3.23 7.09 -18.75
N SER A 145 3.80 6.64 -19.88
CA SER A 145 5.07 7.19 -20.33
C SER A 145 4.91 8.66 -20.72
N LYS A 146 6.01 9.41 -20.65
CA LYS A 146 6.02 10.85 -20.95
C LYS A 146 5.52 11.20 -22.36
N ASP A 147 5.73 10.31 -23.33
CA ASP A 147 5.26 10.49 -24.71
C ASP A 147 3.81 10.01 -24.93
N GLY A 148 3.17 9.46 -23.89
CA GLY A 148 1.79 8.98 -23.92
C GLY A 148 1.55 7.77 -24.83
N LYS A 149 2.61 7.05 -25.24
CA LYS A 149 2.53 5.88 -26.15
C LYS A 149 2.63 4.53 -25.46
N SER A 150 3.20 4.49 -24.26
CA SER A 150 3.29 3.28 -23.44
C SER A 150 2.79 3.56 -22.02
N ALA A 151 2.58 2.51 -21.25
CA ALA A 151 2.24 2.65 -19.84
C ALA A 151 2.93 1.57 -19.01
N LEU A 152 3.28 1.92 -17.77
CA LEU A 152 3.68 0.98 -16.76
C LEU A 152 2.44 0.32 -16.17
N ALA A 153 2.50 -0.99 -15.95
CA ALA A 153 1.42 -1.77 -15.36
C ALA A 153 1.97 -2.83 -14.39
N LEU A 154 1.19 -3.13 -13.35
CA LEU A 154 1.35 -4.34 -12.58
C LEU A 154 0.54 -5.45 -13.25
N SER A 155 1.13 -6.64 -13.42
CA SER A 155 0.45 -7.77 -14.05
C SER A 155 0.92 -9.12 -13.53
N SER A 156 -0.02 -9.98 -13.13
CA SER A 156 0.19 -11.40 -12.82
C SER A 156 -0.12 -12.34 -13.99
N LEU A 157 -0.50 -11.82 -15.17
CA LEU A 157 -0.87 -12.65 -16.31
C LEU A 157 0.29 -13.57 -16.72
N GLY A 158 0.02 -14.87 -16.84
CA GLY A 158 1.02 -15.88 -17.18
C GLY A 158 2.05 -16.18 -16.09
N ARG A 159 1.90 -15.65 -14.87
CA ARG A 159 2.85 -15.81 -13.76
C ARG A 159 2.16 -15.92 -12.39
N GLN A 160 2.93 -16.21 -11.34
CA GLN A 160 2.39 -16.40 -9.98
C GLN A 160 2.34 -15.12 -9.15
N THR A 161 3.23 -14.17 -9.42
CA THR A 161 3.35 -12.89 -8.70
C THR A 161 3.22 -11.74 -9.69
N THR A 162 2.85 -10.55 -9.24
CA THR A 162 2.82 -9.37 -10.11
C THR A 162 4.25 -8.98 -10.52
N ALA A 163 4.42 -8.66 -11.80
CA ALA A 163 5.59 -7.97 -12.31
C ALA A 163 5.22 -6.54 -12.69
N LEU A 164 6.19 -5.63 -12.62
CA LEU A 164 6.12 -4.34 -13.28
C LEU A 164 6.51 -4.53 -14.73
N VAL A 165 5.59 -4.24 -15.64
CA VAL A 165 5.78 -4.35 -17.09
C VAL A 165 5.51 -3.01 -17.77
N ARG A 166 6.09 -2.82 -18.95
CA ARG A 166 5.74 -1.75 -19.87
C ARG A 166 4.85 -2.29 -20.97
N LEU A 167 3.69 -1.70 -21.16
CA LEU A 167 2.72 -2.04 -22.20
C LEU A 167 2.75 -0.99 -23.31
N ASP A 168 2.64 -1.42 -24.55
CA ASP A 168 2.27 -0.54 -25.67
C ASP A 168 0.79 -0.15 -25.54
N LEU A 169 0.47 1.14 -25.57
CA LEU A 169 -0.91 1.58 -25.36
C LEU A 169 -1.83 1.31 -26.56
N ALA A 170 -1.28 1.12 -27.76
CA ALA A 170 -2.09 0.88 -28.95
C ALA A 170 -2.53 -0.58 -29.05
N SER A 171 -1.63 -1.51 -28.75
CA SER A 171 -1.82 -2.95 -28.90
C SER A 171 -2.10 -3.70 -27.59
N GLY A 172 -1.68 -3.15 -26.45
CA GLY A 172 -1.69 -3.86 -25.16
C GLY A 172 -0.54 -4.87 -25.00
N GLU A 173 0.36 -4.97 -25.98
CA GLU A 173 1.50 -5.89 -25.92
C GLU A 173 2.49 -5.48 -24.82
N VAL A 174 3.05 -6.48 -24.14
CA VAL A 174 4.16 -6.27 -23.19
C VAL A 174 5.43 -5.99 -23.98
N LEU A 175 5.91 -4.75 -23.90
CA LEU A 175 7.16 -4.31 -24.51
C LEU A 175 8.38 -4.74 -23.68
N GLU A 176 8.24 -4.72 -22.36
CA GLU A 176 9.34 -4.95 -21.41
C GLU A 176 8.81 -5.48 -20.08
N GLU A 177 9.49 -6.47 -19.49
CA GLU A 177 9.36 -6.78 -18.07
C GLU A 177 10.49 -6.08 -17.31
N ILE A 178 10.14 -5.11 -16.46
CA ILE A 178 11.11 -4.26 -15.74
C ILE A 178 11.59 -4.95 -14.47
N ALA A 179 10.65 -5.50 -13.68
CA ALA A 179 10.98 -6.15 -12.43
C ALA A 179 9.90 -7.14 -11.98
N SER A 180 10.35 -8.28 -11.47
CA SER A 180 9.52 -9.31 -10.87
C SER A 180 10.28 -10.02 -9.74
N SER A 181 9.54 -10.77 -8.93
CA SER A 181 10.07 -11.63 -7.86
C SER A 181 9.29 -12.94 -7.85
N GLU A 182 9.96 -14.07 -7.73
CA GLU A 182 9.28 -15.37 -7.63
C GLU A 182 8.56 -15.57 -6.28
N ARG A 183 8.93 -14.78 -5.25
CA ARG A 183 8.48 -14.98 -3.86
C ARG A 183 7.30 -14.11 -3.46
N CYS A 184 7.14 -12.94 -4.07
CA CYS A 184 6.10 -11.98 -3.71
C CYS A 184 5.78 -11.01 -4.85
N ASN A 185 4.61 -10.39 -4.74
CA ASN A 185 4.18 -9.31 -5.62
C ASN A 185 5.12 -8.10 -5.52
N VAL A 186 5.19 -7.32 -6.60
CA VAL A 186 5.80 -5.98 -6.55
C VAL A 186 5.05 -5.15 -5.49
N GLY A 187 5.79 -4.62 -4.51
CA GLY A 187 5.22 -3.90 -3.38
C GLY A 187 5.20 -2.38 -3.55
N GLY A 188 6.25 -1.80 -4.14
CA GLY A 188 6.34 -0.35 -4.32
C GLY A 188 7.17 0.03 -5.53
N ILE A 189 6.73 1.03 -6.28
CA ILE A 189 7.37 1.49 -7.50
C ILE A 189 7.72 2.97 -7.30
N GLN A 190 8.98 3.32 -7.52
CA GLN A 190 9.43 4.69 -7.49
C GLN A 190 9.68 5.17 -8.91
N ILE A 191 8.90 6.15 -9.35
CA ILE A 191 8.95 6.73 -10.69
C ILE A 191 9.44 8.17 -10.57
N ASP A 192 10.28 8.59 -11.50
CA ASP A 192 10.59 10.00 -11.65
C ASP A 192 9.40 10.73 -12.29
N GLU A 193 8.80 11.68 -11.57
CA GLU A 193 7.62 12.40 -12.05
C GLU A 193 7.86 13.22 -13.34
N ASP A 194 9.11 13.54 -13.71
CA ASP A 194 9.41 14.38 -14.87
C ASP A 194 9.85 13.58 -16.09
N SER A 195 10.67 12.54 -15.90
CA SER A 195 11.07 11.66 -16.99
C SER A 195 10.13 10.48 -17.19
N LYS A 196 9.32 10.13 -16.18
CA LYS A 196 8.48 8.93 -16.13
C LYS A 196 9.27 7.62 -16.16
N GLU A 197 10.56 7.69 -15.81
CA GLU A 197 11.42 6.52 -15.70
C GLU A 197 11.32 5.86 -14.32
N VAL A 198 11.38 4.53 -14.31
CA VAL A 198 11.42 3.74 -13.07
C VAL A 198 12.79 3.93 -12.43
N GLN A 199 12.82 4.44 -11.20
CA GLN A 199 14.05 4.64 -10.43
C GLN A 199 14.33 3.47 -9.49
N ALA A 200 13.28 2.86 -8.92
CA ALA A 200 13.41 1.68 -8.07
C ALA A 200 12.11 0.86 -8.02
N VAL A 201 12.24 -0.44 -7.79
CA VAL A 201 11.12 -1.35 -7.50
C VAL A 201 11.42 -2.09 -6.20
N SER A 202 10.41 -2.21 -5.35
CA SER A 202 10.51 -2.77 -4.00
C SER A 202 9.69 -4.05 -3.90
N PHE A 203 10.25 -5.06 -3.23
CA PHE A 203 9.63 -6.34 -2.95
C PHE A 203 9.61 -6.56 -1.44
N ASN A 204 8.51 -7.05 -0.91
CA ASN A 204 8.39 -7.30 0.52
C ASN A 204 7.97 -8.75 0.71
N TYR A 205 8.94 -9.64 0.92
CA TYR A 205 8.64 -11.05 1.22
C TYR A 205 8.59 -11.27 2.73
N ALA A 206 9.71 -11.02 3.40
CA ALA A 206 9.85 -11.00 4.85
C ALA A 206 10.29 -9.61 5.34
N ARG A 207 11.25 -9.00 4.64
CA ARG A 207 11.68 -7.61 4.80
C ARG A 207 11.62 -6.89 3.47
N LEU A 208 11.73 -5.56 3.51
CA LEU A 208 11.79 -4.75 2.30
C LEU A 208 13.12 -4.95 1.57
N GLU A 209 13.05 -5.43 0.34
CA GLU A 209 14.16 -5.48 -0.60
C GLU A 209 13.90 -4.47 -1.74
N ARG A 210 14.92 -3.76 -2.19
CA ARG A 210 14.77 -2.75 -3.24
C ARG A 210 15.77 -2.98 -4.37
N ARG A 211 15.26 -3.03 -5.61
CA ARG A 211 16.04 -3.05 -6.84
C ARG A 211 16.06 -1.64 -7.41
N PHE A 212 17.25 -1.05 -7.52
CA PHE A 212 17.44 0.28 -8.10
C PHE A 212 17.77 0.19 -9.59
N PHE A 213 17.21 1.12 -10.35
CA PHE A 213 17.49 1.35 -11.77
C PHE A 213 18.18 2.71 -11.99
N ASP A 214 18.11 3.60 -10.99
CA ASP A 214 18.85 4.85 -10.93
C ASP A 214 20.03 4.71 -9.95
N GLY A 215 21.26 4.82 -10.47
CA GLY A 215 22.48 4.66 -9.68
C GLY A 215 22.72 5.79 -8.67
N ALA A 216 22.24 7.00 -8.95
CA ALA A 216 22.33 8.11 -8.01
C ALA A 216 21.37 7.91 -6.83
N LEU A 217 20.13 7.47 -7.11
CA LEU A 217 19.16 7.09 -6.09
C LEU A 217 19.68 5.94 -5.23
N ALA A 218 20.30 4.91 -5.84
CA ALA A 218 20.91 3.80 -5.11
C ALA A 218 22.00 4.29 -4.14
N ALA A 219 22.87 5.19 -4.60
CA ALA A 219 23.93 5.76 -3.76
C ALA A 219 23.38 6.61 -2.61
N ASP A 220 22.28 7.33 -2.83
CA ASP A 220 21.62 8.11 -1.79
C ASP A 220 20.98 7.20 -0.73
N PHE A 221 20.28 6.14 -1.15
CA PHE A 221 19.72 5.15 -0.22
C PHE A 221 20.81 4.44 0.59
N ALA A 222 21.94 4.06 -0.02
CA ALA A 222 23.05 3.44 0.70
C ALA A 222 23.62 4.36 1.80
N LYS A 223 23.72 5.67 1.56
CA LYS A 223 24.13 6.64 2.57
C LYS A 223 23.11 6.74 3.70
N LEU A 224 21.82 6.80 3.36
CA LEU A 224 20.74 6.89 4.34
C LEU A 224 20.68 5.64 5.21
N GLU A 225 20.78 4.45 4.63
CA GLU A 225 20.81 3.18 5.34
C GLU A 225 22.01 3.10 6.29
N ALA A 226 23.20 3.54 5.86
CA ALA A 226 24.39 3.55 6.70
C ALA A 226 24.33 4.57 7.85
N ALA A 227 23.52 5.62 7.73
CA ALA A 227 23.35 6.66 8.74
C ALA A 227 22.15 6.42 9.68
N GLY A 228 21.22 5.55 9.28
CA GLY A 228 20.03 5.22 10.06
C GLY A 228 20.34 4.30 11.25
N PRO A 229 19.35 4.09 12.14
CA PRO A 229 19.47 3.10 13.21
C PRO A 229 19.70 1.69 12.66
N ASP A 230 20.50 0.89 13.36
CA ASP A 230 20.82 -0.48 12.97
C ASP A 230 19.56 -1.30 12.70
N GLY A 231 19.50 -1.92 11.53
CA GLY A 231 18.39 -2.78 11.13
C GLY A 231 17.10 -2.05 10.74
N ALA A 232 17.05 -0.72 10.73
CA ALA A 232 15.89 0.04 10.29
C ALA A 232 15.67 -0.06 8.76
N GLU A 233 14.41 0.01 8.32
CA GLU A 233 14.07 0.17 6.90
C GLU A 233 13.90 1.64 6.57
N VAL A 234 14.70 2.14 5.62
CA VAL A 234 14.55 3.51 5.13
C VAL A 234 13.46 3.61 4.04
N SER A 235 12.68 4.67 4.09
CA SER A 235 11.71 5.03 3.05
C SER A 235 11.82 6.50 2.69
N LEU A 236 11.70 6.80 1.40
CA LEU A 236 11.48 8.17 0.94
C LEU A 236 10.02 8.55 1.21
N VAL A 237 9.79 9.55 2.05
CA VAL A 237 8.45 10.05 2.39
C VAL A 237 8.02 11.12 1.40
N SER A 238 8.89 12.09 1.13
CA SER A 238 8.66 13.15 0.15
C SER A 238 9.97 13.79 -0.29
N ARG A 239 9.93 14.59 -1.36
CA ARG A 239 11.07 15.38 -1.84
C ARG A 239 10.62 16.71 -2.43
N THR A 240 11.47 17.72 -2.37
CA THR A 240 11.28 18.98 -3.10
C THR A 240 11.28 18.75 -4.61
N ARG A 241 10.73 19.70 -5.38
CA ARG A 241 10.63 19.58 -6.85
C ARG A 241 11.99 19.49 -7.55
N ASP A 242 12.99 20.19 -7.03
CA ASP A 242 14.40 20.10 -7.49
C ASP A 242 15.10 18.81 -7.02
N LYS A 243 14.38 17.98 -6.26
CA LYS A 243 14.80 16.70 -5.71
C LYS A 243 16.01 16.83 -4.78
N GLN A 244 16.34 18.03 -4.27
CA GLN A 244 17.53 18.25 -3.44
C GLN A 244 17.31 18.00 -1.95
N THR A 245 16.09 18.26 -1.45
CA THR A 245 15.75 18.06 -0.05
C THR A 245 14.69 16.96 0.06
N TRP A 246 14.99 15.91 0.79
CA TRP A 246 14.09 14.79 1.02
C TRP A 246 13.64 14.77 2.48
N VAL A 247 12.40 14.33 2.70
CA VAL A 247 11.99 13.78 3.98
C VAL A 247 12.08 12.27 3.86
N VAL A 248 12.83 11.65 4.76
CA VAL A 248 12.99 10.20 4.85
C VAL A 248 12.46 9.73 6.19
N SER A 249 12.05 8.47 6.25
CA SER A 249 11.71 7.81 7.51
C SER A 249 12.54 6.55 7.71
N TYR A 250 12.88 6.27 8.95
CA TYR A 250 13.52 5.05 9.42
C TYR A 250 12.50 4.26 10.23
N ARG A 251 11.95 3.21 9.64
CA ARG A 251 11.03 2.29 10.31
C ARG A 251 11.84 1.26 11.09
N ARG A 252 11.51 1.11 12.37
CA ARG A 252 12.09 0.13 13.28
C ARG A 252 11.03 -0.88 13.71
N ASP A 253 11.46 -2.02 14.21
CA ASP A 253 10.62 -3.00 14.90
C ASP A 253 10.51 -2.76 16.41
N ASP A 254 11.56 -2.20 16.99
CA ASP A 254 11.76 -1.96 18.41
C ASP A 254 11.55 -0.48 18.82
N GLY A 255 10.84 0.30 18.00
CA GLY A 255 10.72 1.73 18.28
C GLY A 255 9.76 2.49 17.38
N PRO A 256 9.50 3.76 17.72
CA PRO A 256 8.73 4.64 16.86
C PRO A 256 9.48 4.90 15.56
N THR A 257 8.76 5.34 14.52
CA THR A 257 9.38 5.76 13.26
C THR A 257 10.08 7.11 13.46
N GLU A 258 11.34 7.17 13.04
CA GLU A 258 12.16 8.38 13.09
C GLU A 258 12.14 9.05 11.70
N TYR A 259 11.96 10.36 11.66
CA TYR A 259 11.95 11.14 10.42
C TYR A 259 13.16 12.06 10.39
N ALA A 260 13.78 12.18 9.21
CA ALA A 260 14.90 13.06 8.98
C ALA A 260 14.74 13.83 7.66
N THR A 261 15.39 14.98 7.58
CA THR A 261 15.64 15.65 6.30
C THR A 261 16.98 15.19 5.74
N TYR A 262 17.05 15.06 4.42
CA TYR A 262 18.26 14.72 3.70
C TYR A 262 18.53 15.73 2.60
N SER A 263 19.70 16.37 2.64
CA SER A 263 20.20 17.26 1.59
C SER A 263 21.11 16.48 0.66
N ARG A 264 20.70 16.27 -0.58
CA ARG A 264 21.52 15.58 -1.59
C ARG A 264 22.80 16.34 -1.92
N ALA A 265 22.72 17.66 -2.00
CA ALA A 265 23.84 18.52 -2.36
C ALA A 265 25.01 18.41 -1.38
N THR A 266 24.71 18.30 -0.08
CA THR A 266 25.75 18.21 0.98
C THR A 266 25.93 16.80 1.52
N GLY A 267 24.99 15.88 1.24
CA GLY A 267 24.90 14.59 1.92
C GLY A 267 24.46 14.69 3.38
N GLY A 268 24.06 15.87 3.85
CA GLY A 268 23.69 16.10 5.25
C GLY A 268 22.35 15.48 5.61
N ILE A 269 22.29 14.79 6.75
CA ILE A 269 21.09 14.18 7.31
C ILE A 269 20.83 14.87 8.66
N ALA A 270 19.62 15.41 8.84
CA ALA A 270 19.23 16.09 10.07
C ALA A 270 17.92 15.53 10.62
N PRO A 271 17.82 15.16 11.92
CA PRO A 271 16.58 14.73 12.52
C PRO A 271 15.47 15.78 12.34
N LEU A 272 14.25 15.32 12.06
CA LEU A 272 13.07 16.17 11.89
C LEU A 272 12.09 15.99 13.05
N PHE A 273 11.52 14.80 13.21
CA PHE A 273 10.68 14.42 14.36
C PHE A 273 10.59 12.91 14.52
N VAL A 274 9.95 12.45 15.59
CA VAL A 274 9.66 11.04 15.87
C VAL A 274 8.16 10.91 16.09
N SER A 275 7.51 9.88 15.51
CA SER A 275 6.04 9.77 15.52
C SER A 275 5.43 9.59 16.92
N ALA A 276 6.12 8.86 17.79
CA ALA A 276 5.70 8.61 19.18
C ALA A 276 6.92 8.73 20.12
N PRO A 277 7.40 9.96 20.42
CA PRO A 277 8.69 10.17 21.10
C PRO A 277 8.72 9.60 22.52
N ALA A 278 7.57 9.47 23.19
CA ALA A 278 7.49 8.83 24.50
C ALA A 278 7.98 7.37 24.51
N LEU A 279 7.91 6.67 23.37
CA LEU A 279 8.40 5.30 23.25
C LEU A 279 9.93 5.19 23.28
N LEU A 280 10.67 6.27 23.01
CA LEU A 280 12.13 6.29 23.09
C LEU A 280 12.67 6.07 24.51
N ALA A 281 11.84 6.29 25.53
CA ALA A 281 12.19 6.04 26.93
C ALA A 281 12.18 4.54 27.30
N TYR A 282 11.72 3.67 26.39
CA TYR A 282 11.55 2.25 26.65
C TYR A 282 12.45 1.41 25.75
N ARG A 283 12.91 0.28 26.29
CA ARG A 283 13.55 -0.76 25.49
C ARG A 283 12.48 -1.75 25.03
N LEU A 284 12.12 -1.68 23.76
CA LEU A 284 11.12 -2.55 23.15
C LEU A 284 11.78 -3.82 22.60
N ALA A 285 10.96 -4.83 22.29
CA ALA A 285 11.45 -6.10 21.74
C ALA A 285 11.70 -5.98 20.24
N HIS A 286 12.64 -6.74 19.69
CA HIS A 286 12.77 -6.88 18.25
C HIS A 286 11.69 -7.81 17.69
N MET A 287 11.37 -7.59 16.42
CA MET A 287 10.49 -8.43 15.61
C MET A 287 11.34 -9.21 14.61
N GLU A 288 11.36 -10.52 14.79
CA GLU A 288 12.14 -11.45 13.99
C GLU A 288 11.25 -12.00 12.86
N PRO A 289 11.63 -11.89 11.57
CA PRO A 289 10.97 -12.63 10.52
C PRO A 289 11.18 -14.13 10.72
N VAL A 290 10.12 -14.92 10.57
CA VAL A 290 10.14 -16.38 10.69
C VAL A 290 9.47 -17.04 9.49
N THR A 291 9.88 -18.27 9.18
CA THR A 291 9.24 -19.08 8.14
C THR A 291 8.86 -20.42 8.74
N VAL A 292 7.58 -20.76 8.64
CA VAL A 292 7.03 -22.02 9.15
C VAL A 292 6.52 -22.84 7.99
N ARG A 293 6.87 -24.13 7.98
CA ARG A 293 6.30 -25.09 7.04
C ARG A 293 5.04 -25.71 7.64
N ALA A 294 3.90 -25.48 7.00
CA ALA A 294 2.63 -26.12 7.35
C ALA A 294 2.67 -27.63 7.05
N ARG A 295 1.71 -28.38 7.59
CA ARG A 295 1.64 -29.85 7.45
C ARG A 295 1.51 -30.35 6.01
N ASP A 296 0.98 -29.52 5.12
CA ASP A 296 0.85 -29.80 3.68
C ASP A 296 2.07 -29.33 2.87
N GLY A 297 3.10 -28.82 3.54
CA GLY A 297 4.34 -28.35 2.94
C GLY A 297 4.33 -26.88 2.51
N LEU A 298 3.22 -26.15 2.69
CA LEU A 298 3.15 -24.71 2.40
C LEU A 298 4.10 -23.93 3.30
N GLU A 299 4.88 -23.02 2.73
CA GLU A 299 5.73 -22.10 3.50
C GLU A 299 4.94 -20.85 3.88
N LEU A 300 4.90 -20.57 5.18
CA LEU A 300 4.20 -19.45 5.79
C LEU A 300 5.25 -18.48 6.32
N VAL A 301 5.18 -17.22 5.89
CA VAL A 301 6.04 -16.15 6.40
C VAL A 301 5.32 -15.44 7.54
N GLY A 302 6.02 -15.17 8.62
CA GLY A 302 5.47 -14.47 9.76
C GLY A 302 6.53 -13.68 10.50
N TYR A 303 6.12 -13.19 11.66
CA TYR A 303 6.92 -12.35 12.52
C TYR A 303 6.76 -12.77 13.97
N LEU A 304 7.87 -12.76 14.71
CA LEU A 304 7.94 -13.16 16.10
C LEU A 304 8.50 -12.02 16.94
N THR A 305 7.72 -11.56 17.91
CA THR A 305 8.17 -10.60 18.92
C THR A 305 8.23 -11.31 20.26
N ARG A 306 9.42 -11.39 20.86
CA ARG A 306 9.67 -12.17 22.08
C ARG A 306 9.70 -11.27 23.31
N ALA A 307 9.24 -11.79 24.44
CA ALA A 307 9.63 -11.25 25.74
C ALA A 307 11.15 -11.30 25.90
N GLN A 308 11.72 -10.43 26.75
CA GLN A 308 13.18 -10.36 26.99
C GLN A 308 13.66 -11.55 27.87
N THR A 309 13.51 -12.77 27.37
CA THR A 309 13.92 -14.03 27.99
C THR A 309 14.21 -15.07 26.93
N ALA A 310 15.12 -15.99 27.22
CA ALA A 310 15.43 -17.13 26.35
C ALA A 310 14.55 -18.36 26.63
N ALA A 311 13.79 -18.36 27.74
CA ALA A 311 12.90 -19.45 28.10
C ALA A 311 11.58 -19.41 27.32
N ALA A 312 10.94 -20.57 27.16
CA ALA A 312 9.58 -20.65 26.64
C ALA A 312 8.61 -19.82 27.50
N THR A 313 7.73 -19.07 26.84
CA THR A 313 6.75 -18.21 27.51
C THR A 313 5.32 -18.56 27.07
N PRO A 314 4.29 -18.05 27.76
CA PRO A 314 2.95 -18.03 27.18
C PRO A 314 2.97 -17.35 25.80
N LEU A 315 2.24 -17.90 24.84
CA LEU A 315 2.20 -17.42 23.47
C LEU A 315 0.88 -16.72 23.18
N VAL A 316 0.92 -15.59 22.49
CA VAL A 316 -0.23 -15.02 21.80
C VAL A 316 -0.01 -15.14 20.30
N LEU A 317 -0.87 -15.91 19.63
CA LEU A 317 -0.98 -15.89 18.18
C LEU A 317 -1.82 -14.67 17.78
N LEU A 318 -1.17 -13.63 17.26
CA LEU A 318 -1.78 -12.38 16.83
C LEU A 318 -2.14 -12.49 15.33
N VAL A 319 -3.44 -12.60 15.02
CA VAL A 319 -3.95 -12.89 13.68
C VAL A 319 -4.44 -11.59 13.03
N HIS A 320 -3.89 -11.23 11.88
CA HIS A 320 -4.33 -10.07 11.12
C HIS A 320 -5.77 -10.23 10.58
N GLY A 321 -6.45 -9.10 10.39
CA GLY A 321 -7.81 -9.03 9.85
C GLY A 321 -7.87 -9.03 8.33
N GLY A 322 -9.05 -9.37 7.79
CA GLY A 322 -9.26 -9.68 6.37
C GLY A 322 -8.54 -10.98 6.00
N PRO A 323 -9.13 -11.90 5.20
CA PRO A 323 -8.26 -12.90 4.60
C PRO A 323 -7.23 -12.18 3.70
N TRP A 324 -7.68 -11.17 2.93
CA TRP A 324 -6.87 -10.42 1.96
C TRP A 324 -6.05 -9.26 2.55
N ALA A 325 -5.41 -9.47 3.70
CA ALA A 325 -4.39 -8.58 4.24
C ALA A 325 -3.15 -9.39 4.63
N ARG A 326 -2.18 -8.75 5.26
CA ARG A 326 -1.01 -9.42 5.84
C ARG A 326 -0.33 -8.54 6.88
N ASP A 327 0.44 -9.18 7.75
CA ASP A 327 1.43 -8.53 8.59
C ASP A 327 2.72 -8.22 7.79
N PHE A 328 3.44 -7.20 8.24
CA PHE A 328 4.73 -6.78 7.71
C PHE A 328 5.71 -6.56 8.88
N TRP A 329 7.01 -6.60 8.58
CA TRP A 329 8.03 -6.25 9.56
C TRP A 329 7.91 -4.78 9.99
N GLY A 330 8.07 -4.53 11.29
CA GLY A 330 8.11 -3.19 11.87
C GLY A 330 7.36 -3.11 13.20
N PHE A 331 7.35 -1.94 13.83
CA PHE A 331 6.74 -1.74 15.13
C PHE A 331 5.24 -2.09 15.13
N ASN A 332 4.84 -3.01 16.00
CA ASN A 332 3.44 -3.35 16.27
C ASN A 332 3.13 -3.13 17.76
N ALA A 333 2.28 -2.15 18.07
CA ALA A 333 1.99 -1.77 19.45
C ALA A 333 1.38 -2.91 20.29
N ALA A 334 0.52 -3.75 19.70
CA ALA A 334 -0.09 -4.88 20.39
C ALA A 334 0.97 -5.96 20.71
N ALA A 335 1.82 -6.29 19.74
CA ALA A 335 2.91 -7.24 19.94
C ALA A 335 3.89 -6.75 21.02
N GLN A 336 4.26 -5.46 21.00
CA GLN A 336 5.14 -4.87 22.00
C GLN A 336 4.54 -4.88 23.40
N TRP A 337 3.25 -4.52 23.52
CA TRP A 337 2.55 -4.50 24.81
C TRP A 337 2.45 -5.89 25.45
N LEU A 338 2.23 -6.92 24.64
CA LEU A 338 2.19 -8.33 25.05
C LEU A 338 3.59 -8.86 25.38
N ALA A 339 4.58 -8.60 24.53
CA ALA A 339 5.97 -9.00 24.79
C ALA A 339 6.51 -8.41 26.10
N ASN A 340 6.17 -7.15 26.38
CA ASN A 340 6.49 -6.50 27.64
C ASN A 340 5.87 -7.19 28.88
N ARG A 341 4.74 -7.90 28.72
CA ARG A 341 4.06 -8.67 29.78
C ARG A 341 4.55 -10.12 29.89
N GLY A 342 5.61 -10.48 29.18
CA GLY A 342 6.21 -11.80 29.27
C GLY A 342 5.63 -12.82 28.27
N TYR A 343 4.92 -12.37 27.23
CA TYR A 343 4.40 -13.25 26.19
C TYR A 343 5.36 -13.32 25.00
N ALA A 344 5.43 -14.46 24.32
CA ALA A 344 5.83 -14.49 22.92
C ALA A 344 4.62 -14.06 22.07
N VAL A 345 4.85 -13.33 20.99
CA VAL A 345 3.79 -12.94 20.06
C VAL A 345 4.16 -13.39 18.66
N LEU A 346 3.34 -14.27 18.10
CA LEU A 346 3.52 -14.79 16.74
C LEU A 346 2.46 -14.20 15.83
N GLN A 347 2.89 -13.53 14.78
CA GLN A 347 2.07 -13.03 13.69
C GLN A 347 2.35 -13.89 12.46
N MET A 348 1.35 -14.53 11.87
CA MET A 348 1.57 -15.44 10.74
C MET A 348 0.72 -15.04 9.55
N ASN A 349 1.35 -14.85 8.40
CA ASN A 349 0.65 -14.69 7.13
C ASN A 349 0.28 -16.10 6.62
N TYR A 350 -0.96 -16.49 6.88
CA TYR A 350 -1.55 -17.77 6.50
C TYR A 350 -1.98 -17.77 5.03
N ARG A 351 -2.31 -18.94 4.46
CA ARG A 351 -2.86 -19.01 3.09
C ARG A 351 -4.08 -18.10 2.95
N GLY A 352 -4.13 -17.30 1.90
CA GLY A 352 -5.11 -16.20 1.78
C GLY A 352 -4.56 -14.81 2.04
N SER A 353 -3.41 -14.68 2.72
CA SER A 353 -2.78 -13.37 2.87
C SER A 353 -2.31 -12.80 1.52
N SER A 354 -2.43 -11.48 1.35
CA SER A 354 -2.11 -10.80 0.10
C SER A 354 -0.60 -10.57 -0.11
N GLY A 355 -0.22 -10.15 -1.32
CA GLY A 355 1.15 -9.72 -1.63
C GLY A 355 2.20 -10.83 -1.78
N TYR A 356 1.82 -12.10 -1.71
CA TYR A 356 2.65 -13.26 -2.07
C TYR A 356 2.37 -13.64 -3.53
N SER A 357 2.13 -14.92 -3.84
CA SER A 357 1.60 -15.32 -5.15
C SER A 357 0.08 -15.29 -5.16
N LYS A 358 -0.52 -15.14 -6.34
CA LYS A 358 -1.96 -15.32 -6.55
C LYS A 358 -2.42 -16.72 -6.13
N SER A 359 -1.58 -17.75 -6.31
CA SER A 359 -1.90 -19.09 -5.79
C SER A 359 -1.92 -19.14 -4.27
N PHE A 360 -1.02 -18.44 -3.58
CA PHE A 360 -1.04 -18.34 -2.12
C PHE A 360 -2.30 -17.61 -1.63
N LEU A 361 -2.69 -16.54 -2.33
CA LEU A 361 -3.93 -15.80 -2.10
C LEU A 361 -5.17 -16.72 -2.25
N HIS A 362 -5.28 -17.43 -3.37
CA HIS A 362 -6.46 -18.26 -3.66
C HIS A 362 -6.52 -19.57 -2.87
N LYS A 363 -5.43 -19.99 -2.22
CA LYS A 363 -5.47 -21.11 -1.27
C LYS A 363 -6.33 -20.83 -0.04
N GLY A 364 -6.66 -19.56 0.25
CA GLY A 364 -7.62 -19.18 1.29
C GLY A 364 -9.09 -19.31 0.87
N ASP A 365 -9.39 -19.46 -0.43
CA ASP A 365 -10.75 -19.45 -0.92
C ASP A 365 -11.52 -20.69 -0.45
N GLY A 366 -12.69 -20.45 0.19
CA GLY A 366 -13.50 -21.51 0.79
C GLY A 366 -12.93 -22.13 2.08
N GLN A 367 -11.82 -21.61 2.63
CA GLN A 367 -11.17 -22.16 3.82
C GLN A 367 -11.47 -21.38 5.12
N TRP A 368 -12.43 -20.44 5.10
CA TRP A 368 -12.67 -19.55 6.24
C TRP A 368 -13.43 -20.27 7.35
N GLY A 369 -12.82 -20.32 8.54
CA GLY A 369 -13.38 -20.90 9.76
C GLY A 369 -13.41 -22.43 9.86
N VAL A 370 -13.03 -23.18 8.82
CA VAL A 370 -13.27 -24.64 8.77
C VAL A 370 -12.18 -25.47 8.06
N GLY A 371 -11.15 -24.84 7.51
CA GLY A 371 -10.25 -25.44 6.54
C GLY A 371 -8.77 -25.30 6.86
N ASP A 372 -7.95 -25.44 5.81
CA ASP A 372 -6.49 -25.46 5.96
C ASP A 372 -5.89 -24.12 6.39
N MET A 373 -6.65 -23.04 6.24
CA MET A 373 -6.27 -21.71 6.72
C MET A 373 -6.16 -21.66 8.26
N GLN A 374 -6.96 -22.46 8.98
CA GLN A 374 -6.85 -22.61 10.44
C GLN A 374 -5.74 -23.60 10.81
N HIS A 375 -5.48 -24.59 9.93
CA HIS A 375 -4.35 -25.50 10.10
C HIS A 375 -3.02 -24.76 10.02
N ASP A 376 -2.87 -23.77 9.15
CA ASP A 376 -1.69 -22.89 9.07
C ASP A 376 -1.37 -22.26 10.42
N LEU A 377 -2.38 -21.67 11.07
CA LEU A 377 -2.26 -21.05 12.39
C LEU A 377 -1.90 -22.07 13.48
N THR A 378 -2.54 -23.24 13.46
CA THR A 378 -2.26 -24.32 14.40
C THR A 378 -0.84 -24.87 14.22
N ASP A 379 -0.38 -25.00 12.98
CA ASP A 379 0.96 -25.49 12.65
C ASP A 379 2.04 -24.48 13.04
N ALA A 380 1.76 -23.18 12.92
CA ALA A 380 2.59 -22.09 13.42
C ALA A 380 2.76 -22.14 14.95
N VAL A 381 1.67 -22.37 15.69
CA VAL A 381 1.73 -22.55 17.15
C VAL A 381 2.53 -23.80 17.52
N ARG A 382 2.28 -24.93 16.86
CA ARG A 382 3.04 -26.18 17.10
C ARG A 382 4.52 -26.03 16.79
N TRP A 383 4.86 -25.27 15.76
CA TRP A 383 6.25 -24.91 15.48
C TRP A 383 6.85 -24.12 16.64
N ALA A 384 6.16 -23.10 17.15
CA ALA A 384 6.66 -22.30 18.28
C ALA A 384 6.88 -23.15 19.55
N VAL A 385 6.01 -24.12 19.83
CA VAL A 385 6.19 -25.06 20.94
C VAL A 385 7.42 -25.96 20.73
N ARG A 386 7.60 -26.53 19.54
CA ARG A 386 8.76 -27.39 19.22
C ARG A 386 10.09 -26.66 19.31
N GLU A 387 10.13 -25.39 18.89
CA GLU A 387 11.31 -24.53 18.97
C GLU A 387 11.59 -23.99 20.39
N GLY A 388 10.80 -24.40 21.40
CA GLY A 388 10.96 -23.94 22.79
C GLY A 388 10.63 -22.46 23.00
N ILE A 389 9.84 -21.87 22.09
CA ILE A 389 9.40 -20.48 22.14
C ILE A 389 8.16 -20.36 23.04
N ALA A 390 7.25 -21.31 22.92
CA ALA A 390 5.94 -21.29 23.56
C ALA A 390 5.75 -22.46 24.54
N LEU A 391 5.05 -22.21 25.64
CA LEU A 391 4.53 -23.25 26.54
C LEU A 391 3.26 -23.85 25.93
N GLU A 392 3.23 -25.17 25.75
CA GLU A 392 2.15 -25.90 25.06
C GLU A 392 0.77 -25.66 25.67
N ASP A 393 0.69 -25.58 27.00
CA ASP A 393 -0.55 -25.39 27.76
C ASP A 393 -0.93 -23.91 27.97
N LYS A 394 -0.17 -22.96 27.38
CA LYS A 394 -0.38 -21.52 27.55
C LYS A 394 -0.32 -20.77 26.23
N VAL A 395 -1.23 -21.13 25.33
CA VAL A 395 -1.44 -20.43 24.06
C VAL A 395 -2.77 -19.69 24.07
N CYS A 396 -2.75 -18.44 23.64
CA CYS A 396 -3.93 -17.62 23.38
C CYS A 396 -3.92 -17.17 21.91
N ILE A 397 -5.09 -16.97 21.34
CA ILE A 397 -5.27 -16.42 19.99
C ILE A 397 -6.00 -15.07 20.10
N TYR A 398 -5.53 -14.06 19.36
CA TYR A 398 -6.08 -12.71 19.40
C TYR A 398 -6.03 -12.06 18.01
N GLY A 399 -7.08 -11.32 17.63
CA GLY A 399 -7.16 -10.68 16.32
C GLY A 399 -8.47 -9.89 16.14
N GLY A 400 -8.51 -9.02 15.13
CA GLY A 400 -9.69 -8.24 14.75
C GLY A 400 -10.26 -8.65 13.40
N SER A 401 -11.58 -8.44 13.18
CA SER A 401 -12.28 -8.83 11.94
C SER A 401 -12.15 -10.33 11.65
N TYR A 402 -11.73 -10.76 10.45
CA TYR A 402 -11.40 -12.17 10.20
C TYR A 402 -10.45 -12.73 11.25
N GLY A 403 -9.47 -11.96 11.72
CA GLY A 403 -8.58 -12.39 12.81
C GLY A 403 -9.36 -12.79 14.06
N GLY A 404 -10.45 -12.08 14.38
CA GLY A 404 -11.37 -12.44 15.47
C GLY A 404 -12.25 -13.67 15.15
N GLY A 405 -12.68 -13.84 13.90
CA GLY A 405 -13.37 -15.06 13.46
C GLY A 405 -12.47 -16.30 13.48
N GLY A 406 -11.21 -16.15 13.07
CA GLY A 406 -10.16 -17.16 13.19
C GLY A 406 -9.87 -17.51 14.64
N CYS A 407 -9.92 -16.54 15.57
CA CYS A 407 -9.83 -16.78 17.00
C CYS A 407 -10.90 -17.77 17.49
N LEU A 408 -12.16 -17.60 17.04
CA LEU A 408 -13.30 -18.44 17.45
C LEU A 408 -13.28 -19.85 16.82
N ALA A 409 -12.64 -20.00 15.67
CA ALA A 409 -12.61 -21.27 14.95
C ALA A 409 -11.43 -22.18 15.36
N VAL A 410 -10.35 -21.58 15.88
CA VAL A 410 -9.12 -22.31 16.29
C VAL A 410 -9.09 -22.57 17.80
N SER A 411 -9.88 -21.82 18.60
CA SER A 411 -10.10 -22.10 20.03
C SER A 411 -10.89 -23.38 20.24
#